data_AF-A0A841LNZ9-F1
#
_entry.id   AF-A0A841LNZ9-F1
#
_cell.length_a   1.000
_cell.length_b   1.000
_cell.length_c   1.000
_cell.angle_alpha   90.00
_cell.angle_beta   90.00
_cell.angle_gamma   90.00
#
_symmetry.space_group_name_H-M   'P 1'
#
loop_
_entity.id
_entity.type
_entity.pdbx_description
1 polymer ?
#
loop_
_entity_poly.entity_id
_entity_poly.type
_entity_poly.pdbx_seq_one_letter_code
_entity_poly.pdbx_strand_id
1 'polypeptide(L)'
;MKYLEEQDITLEMVINAGLLKPGTQIYAASDNTVTGTLNGDGSITLKIDDVIKTFPYPSGAARAIRNISISGWIFWKVKEDDKLIELLAYKEKYKALSL
;
A
#
# COMPACT_ATOMS: atom_id res chain seq x y z
N MET A 1 -29.65 -14.26 -1.09
CA MET A 1 -28.53 -13.93 -0.18
C MET A 1 -28.19 -12.47 -0.41
N LYS A 2 -28.43 -11.59 0.57
CA LYS A 2 -27.92 -10.21 0.50
C LYS A 2 -26.41 -10.30 0.68
N TYR A 3 -25.65 -10.09 -0.39
CA TYR A 3 -24.25 -9.75 -0.25
C TYR A 3 -24.22 -8.44 0.51
N LEU A 4 -23.87 -8.49 1.80
CA LEU A 4 -23.34 -7.33 2.49
C LEU A 4 -22.03 -7.05 1.77
N GLU A 5 -22.02 -6.05 0.89
CA GLU A 5 -20.77 -5.52 0.35
C GLU A 5 -19.98 -5.00 1.56
N GLU A 6 -19.05 -5.81 2.09
CA GLU A 6 -17.99 -5.28 2.93
C GLU A 6 -17.27 -4.27 2.06
N GLN A 7 -17.36 -2.97 2.42
CA GLN A 7 -16.60 -1.94 1.72
C GLN A 7 -15.13 -2.35 1.72
N ASP A 8 -14.57 -2.48 0.52
CA ASP A 8 -13.19 -2.90 0.35
C ASP A 8 -12.27 -1.79 0.91
N ILE A 9 -11.54 -2.08 1.98
CA ILE A 9 -10.67 -1.08 2.64
C ILE A 9 -9.59 -0.63 1.65
N THR A 10 -9.55 0.67 1.35
CA THR A 10 -8.57 1.31 0.46
C THR A 10 -7.39 1.91 1.23
N LEU A 11 -6.29 2.23 0.55
CA LEU A 11 -5.17 2.94 1.18
C LEU A 11 -5.55 4.35 1.61
N GLU A 12 -6.42 5.02 0.86
CA GLU A 12 -6.95 6.34 1.22
C GLU A 12 -7.64 6.29 2.59
N MET A 13 -8.46 5.26 2.86
CA MET A 13 -9.11 5.07 4.16
C MET A 13 -8.09 4.91 5.29
N VAL A 14 -7.03 4.14 5.07
CA VAL A 14 -5.96 3.92 6.04
C VAL A 14 -5.16 5.21 6.31
N ILE A 15 -4.90 6.00 5.26
CA ILE A 15 -4.22 7.30 5.35
C ILE A 15 -5.10 8.32 6.09
N ASN A 16 -6.38 8.41 5.73
CA ASN A 16 -7.34 9.32 6.37
C ASN A 16 -7.58 8.98 7.85
N ALA A 17 -7.45 7.71 8.23
CA ALA A 17 -7.46 7.28 9.63
C ALA A 17 -6.18 7.65 10.41
N GLY A 18 -5.17 8.24 9.76
CA GLY A 18 -3.90 8.62 10.37
C GLY A 18 -2.96 7.46 10.65
N LEU A 19 -3.28 6.25 10.17
CA LEU A 19 -2.42 5.06 10.33
C LEU A 19 -1.21 5.09 9.39
N LEU A 20 -1.33 5.81 8.28
CA LEU A 20 -0.26 6.08 7.33
C LEU A 20 -0.27 7.57 6.98
N LYS A 21 0.89 8.11 6.61
CA LYS A 21 1.03 9.51 6.21
C LYS A 21 1.25 9.61 4.70
N PRO A 22 0.70 10.62 4.02
CA PRO A 22 1.10 10.96 2.67
C PRO A 22 2.61 11.27 2.62
N GLY A 23 3.27 10.90 1.54
CA GLY A 23 4.73 11.02 1.40
C GLY A 23 5.52 9.87 2.03
N THR A 24 4.87 8.92 2.71
CA THR A 24 5.55 7.75 3.27
C THR A 24 6.21 6.92 2.18
N GLN A 25 7.50 6.62 2.37
CA GLN A 25 8.24 5.73 1.50
C GLN A 25 7.81 4.28 1.72
N ILE A 26 7.63 3.56 0.62
CA ILE A 26 7.30 2.14 0.63
C ILE A 26 8.40 1.31 -0.01
N TYR A 27 8.54 0.10 0.51
CA TYR A 27 9.59 -0.86 0.20
C TYR A 27 8.97 -2.10 -0.42
N ALA A 28 9.59 -2.63 -1.47
CA ALA A 28 9.17 -3.88 -2.08
C ALA A 28 9.61 -5.07 -1.22
N ALA A 29 8.68 -5.96 -0.83
CA ALA A 29 8.96 -7.11 0.06
C ALA A 29 10.04 -8.07 -0.47
N SER A 30 10.21 -8.12 -1.79
CA SER A 30 11.14 -8.96 -2.54
C SER A 30 12.62 -8.70 -2.29
N ASP A 31 13.01 -7.43 -2.13
CA ASP A 31 14.41 -7.00 -2.00
C ASP A 31 14.60 -5.91 -0.94
N ASN A 32 13.51 -5.48 -0.29
CA ASN A 32 13.46 -4.42 0.70
C ASN A 32 14.09 -3.11 0.20
N THR A 33 14.07 -2.86 -1.12
CA THR A 33 14.48 -1.58 -1.69
C THR A 33 13.32 -0.59 -1.65
N VAL A 34 13.63 0.70 -1.44
CA VAL A 34 12.63 1.77 -1.59
C VAL A 34 12.28 1.89 -3.07
N THR A 35 11.02 1.67 -3.39
CA THR A 35 10.55 1.69 -4.78
C THR A 35 9.49 2.74 -5.03
N GLY A 36 8.90 3.32 -3.97
CA GLY A 36 7.76 4.20 -4.12
C GLY A 36 7.44 5.11 -2.95
N THR A 37 6.45 5.97 -3.18
CA THR A 37 5.88 6.91 -2.22
C THR A 37 4.36 6.77 -2.21
N LEU A 38 3.76 6.75 -1.02
CA LEU A 38 2.31 6.80 -0.83
C LEU A 38 1.81 8.23 -1.01
N ASN A 39 0.79 8.41 -1.85
CA ASN A 39 0.12 9.69 -2.06
C ASN A 39 -1.11 9.81 -1.14
N GLY A 40 -1.57 11.04 -0.92
CA GLY A 40 -2.69 11.31 0.00
C GLY A 40 -4.04 10.73 -0.45
N ASP A 41 -4.20 10.48 -1.74
CA ASP A 41 -5.39 9.86 -2.34
C ASP A 41 -5.34 8.31 -2.32
N GLY A 42 -4.35 7.73 -1.63
CA GLY A 42 -4.15 6.28 -1.59
C GLY A 42 -3.46 5.69 -2.82
N SER A 43 -3.10 6.51 -3.81
CA SER A 43 -2.28 6.06 -4.94
C SER A 43 -0.81 5.89 -4.52
N ILE A 44 -0.05 5.17 -5.34
CA ILE A 44 1.38 4.93 -5.15
C ILE A 44 2.15 5.45 -6.36
N THR A 45 3.12 6.31 -6.11
CA THR A 45 4.06 6.75 -7.13
C THR A 45 5.35 5.95 -7.03
N LEU A 46 5.74 5.31 -8.14
CA LEU A 46 6.98 4.57 -8.30
C LEU A 46 7.91 5.31 -9.26
N LYS A 47 9.22 5.17 -9.06
CA LYS A 47 10.23 5.52 -10.06
C LYS A 47 10.79 4.21 -10.64
N ILE A 48 10.47 3.92 -11.90
CA ILE A 48 10.87 2.70 -12.62
C ILE A 48 11.60 3.13 -13.88
N ASP A 49 12.85 2.68 -14.06
CA ASP A 49 13.69 3.02 -15.22
C ASP A 49 13.75 4.54 -15.50
N ASP A 50 13.97 5.32 -14.44
CA ASP A 50 13.94 6.79 -14.43
C ASP A 50 12.60 7.46 -14.82
N VAL A 51 11.55 6.68 -15.06
CA VAL A 51 10.19 7.17 -15.33
C VAL A 51 9.35 7.14 -14.05
N ILE A 52 8.68 8.26 -13.77
CA ILE A 52 7.71 8.36 -12.68
C ILE A 52 6.37 7.80 -13.17
N LYS A 53 5.82 6.83 -12.45
CA LYS A 53 4.50 6.24 -12.72
C LYS A 53 3.66 6.22 -11.45
N THR A 54 2.40 6.59 -11.56
CA THR A 54 1.44 6.58 -10.45
C THR A 54 0.38 5.51 -10.69
N PHE A 55 0.09 4.74 -9.64
CA PHE A 55 -0.85 3.64 -9.66
C PHE A 55 -1.94 3.87 -8.62
N PRO A 56 -3.23 3.78 -8.98
CA PRO A 56 -4.33 4.02 -8.04
C PRO A 56 -4.46 2.92 -6.98
N TYR A 57 -3.88 1.74 -7.21
CA TYR A 57 -4.01 0.59 -6.32
C TYR A 57 -2.65 -0.09 -6.07
N PRO A 58 -2.42 -0.59 -4.84
CA PRO A 58 -1.14 -1.21 -4.48
C PRO A 58 -0.83 -2.48 -5.27
N SER A 59 -1.84 -3.26 -5.68
CA SER A 59 -1.63 -4.43 -6.55
C SER A 59 -1.13 -4.04 -7.95
N GLY A 60 -1.64 -2.95 -8.52
CA GLY A 60 -1.19 -2.41 -9.81
C GLY A 60 0.26 -1.95 -9.76
N ALA A 61 0.61 -1.21 -8.70
CA ALA A 61 1.99 -0.80 -8.44
C ALA A 61 2.93 -2.02 -8.31
N ALA A 62 2.53 -3.04 -7.55
CA ALA A 62 3.34 -4.24 -7.34
C ALA A 62 3.56 -5.03 -8.64
N ARG A 63 2.50 -5.15 -9.45
CA ARG A 63 2.58 -5.79 -10.77
C ARG A 63 3.52 -5.06 -11.71
N ALA A 64 3.61 -3.73 -11.65
CA ALA A 64 4.52 -2.96 -12.48
C ALA A 64 6.01 -3.27 -12.19
N ILE A 65 6.33 -3.73 -10.97
CA ILE A 65 7.68 -4.16 -10.58
C ILE A 65 7.92 -5.64 -10.89
N ARG A 66 6.95 -6.51 -10.56
CA ARG A 66 7.17 -7.96 -10.56
C ARG A 66 6.63 -8.69 -11.79
N ASN A 67 5.84 -8.02 -12.63
CA ASN A 67 5.17 -8.58 -13.80
C ASN A 67 4.33 -9.85 -13.53
N ILE A 68 3.90 -10.04 -12.28
CA ILE A 68 3.02 -11.14 -11.84
C ILE A 68 1.87 -10.60 -11.00
N SER A 69 0.81 -11.41 -10.85
CA SER A 69 -0.28 -11.09 -9.92
C SER A 69 0.19 -11.33 -8.48
N ILE A 70 0.16 -10.27 -7.67
CA ILE A 70 0.55 -10.32 -6.25
C ILE A 70 -0.35 -9.38 -5.45
N SER A 71 -0.64 -9.76 -4.21
CA SER A 71 -1.37 -8.89 -3.29
C SER A 71 -0.51 -7.68 -2.93
N GLY A 72 -1.00 -6.48 -3.29
CA GLY A 72 -0.32 -5.24 -2.96
C GLY A 72 -0.20 -4.98 -1.45
N TRP A 73 -1.11 -5.56 -0.66
CA TRP A 73 -1.13 -5.38 0.80
C TRP A 73 0.05 -6.07 1.50
N ILE A 74 0.49 -7.22 0.99
CA ILE A 74 1.66 -7.94 1.54
C ILE A 74 2.96 -7.54 0.83
N PHE A 75 2.86 -7.09 -0.42
CA PHE A 75 4.04 -6.77 -1.21
C PHE A 75 4.72 -5.49 -0.74
N TRP A 76 3.94 -4.50 -0.31
CA TRP A 76 4.47 -3.21 0.13
C TRP A 76 4.68 -3.19 1.63
N LYS A 77 5.83 -2.66 2.04
CA LYS A 77 6.19 -2.45 3.44
C LYS A 77 6.52 -0.99 3.70
N VAL A 78 6.28 -0.54 4.92
CA VAL A 78 6.68 0.76 5.45
C VAL A 78 7.73 0.53 6.52
N LYS A 79 8.76 1.37 6.55
CA LYS A 79 9.79 1.32 7.59
C LYS A 79 9.36 2.15 8.80
N GLU A 80 9.15 1.50 9.94
CA GLU A 80 8.87 2.12 11.25
C GLU A 80 9.84 1.53 12.27
N ASP A 81 10.55 2.37 13.04
CA ASP A 81 11.49 1.93 14.09
C ASP A 81 12.45 0.81 13.65
N ASP A 82 13.05 0.97 12.47
CA ASP A 82 13.93 0.00 11.80
C ASP A 82 13.30 -1.35 11.43
N LYS A 83 11.97 -1.47 11.51
CA LYS A 83 11.21 -2.64 11.08
C LYS A 83 10.43 -2.35 9.82
N LEU A 84 10.36 -3.33 8.94
CA LEU A 84 9.52 -3.29 7.75
C LEU A 84 8.18 -3.93 8.05
N ILE A 85 7.12 -3.12 8.02
CA ILE A 85 5.75 -3.51 8.35
C ILE A 85 4.92 -3.52 7.06
N GLU A 86 4.23 -4.62 6.77
CA GLU A 86 3.39 -4.76 5.58
C GLU A 86 2.18 -3.80 5.61
N LEU A 87 1.75 -3.31 4.45
CA LEU A 87 0.51 -2.53 4.33
C LEU A 87 -0.72 -3.29 4.86
N LEU A 88 -0.70 -4.63 4.80
CA LEU A 88 -1.74 -5.49 5.36
C LEU A 88 -1.95 -5.23 6.86
N ALA A 89 -0.88 -5.05 7.63
CA ALA A 89 -0.99 -4.77 9.07
C ALA A 89 -1.74 -3.46 9.34
N TYR A 90 -1.59 -2.45 8.50
CA TYR A 90 -2.34 -1.19 8.62
C TYR A 90 -3.80 -1.35 8.19
N LYS A 91 -4.08 -2.17 7.17
CA LYS A 91 -5.45 -2.53 6.79
C LYS A 91 -6.17 -3.27 7.91
N GLU A 92 -5.49 -4.18 8.61
CA GLU A 92 -6.04 -4.88 9.78
C GLU A 92 -6.27 -3.94 10.96
N LYS A 93 -5.33 -3.04 11.26
CA LYS A 93 -5.52 -1.98 12.27
C LYS A 93 -6.75 -1.11 11.95
N TYR A 94 -6.92 -0.71 10.69
CA TYR A 94 -8.10 0.05 10.27
C TYR A 94 -9.40 -0.73 10.48
N LYS A 95 -9.42 -2.03 10.12
CA LYS A 95 -10.59 -2.89 10.33
C LYS A 95 -10.95 -3.00 11.82
N ALA A 96 -9.95 -3.09 12.70
CA ALA A 96 -10.15 -3.15 14.15
C ALA A 96 -10.66 -1.83 14.77
N LEU A 97 -10.37 -0.67 14.15
CA LEU A 97 -10.91 0.64 14.59
C LEU A 97 -12.36 0.86 14.13
N SER A 98 -12.80 0.12 13.12
CA SER A 98 -14.12 0.27 12.49
C SER A 98 -15.16 -0.74 13.00
N LEU A 99 -14.76 -1.58 13.96
CA LEU A 99 -15.59 -2.58 14.65
C LEU A 99 -15.89 -2.10 16.08
#